data_AF-W3V1M3-F1
#
_entry.id   AF-W3V1M3-F1
#
_cell.length_a   1.000
_cell.length_b   1.000
_cell.length_c   1.000
_cell.angle_alpha   90.00
_cell.angle_beta   90.00
_cell.angle_gamma   90.00
#
_symmetry.space_group_name_H-M   'P 1'
#
loop_
_entity.id
_entity.type
_entity.pdbx_description
1 polymer ?
#
loop_
_entity_poly.entity_id
_entity_poly.type
_entity_poly.pdbx_seq_one_letter_code
_entity_poly.pdbx_strand_id
1 'polypeptide(L)'
;MTGSEYGLPQQALTGKPFSGINVLLWQAMQQRQLISNRWLTGDELRALGGCVVKGEKPTTIVRYRPSISLMRVINLQQCKGLPAELWP
;
A
#
# COMPACT_ATOMS: atom_id res chain seq x y z
N MET A 1 2.95 15.25 19.36
CA MET A 1 1.97 15.47 18.26
C MET A 1 2.73 15.37 16.95
N THR A 2 2.77 14.22 16.27
CA THR A 2 3.44 14.14 14.97
C THR A 2 2.61 13.29 14.01
N GLY A 3 1.83 14.00 13.20
CA GLY A 3 1.32 13.56 11.90
C GLY A 3 0.43 12.33 11.90
N SER A 4 -0.86 12.54 12.20
CA SER A 4 -1.94 12.11 11.30
C SER A 4 -1.45 11.34 10.06
N GLU A 5 -1.42 10.01 10.12
CA GLU A 5 -1.33 9.12 8.94
C GLU A 5 -2.59 9.22 8.04
N TYR A 6 -3.46 10.20 8.30
CA TYR A 6 -4.55 10.63 7.45
C TYR A 6 -3.96 11.42 6.26
N GLY A 7 -3.49 10.69 5.27
CA GLY A 7 -3.01 11.24 4.01
C GLY A 7 -3.51 10.41 2.85
N LEU A 8 -3.39 10.95 1.63
CA LEU A 8 -3.66 10.16 0.44
C LEU A 8 -2.83 8.86 0.49
N PRO A 9 -3.39 7.73 0.04
CA PRO A 9 -2.64 6.50 -0.16
C PRO A 9 -1.36 6.79 -0.94
N GLN A 10 -0.23 6.21 -0.51
CA GLN A 10 1.07 6.43 -1.12
C GLN A 10 1.88 5.14 -1.25
N GLN A 11 2.80 5.13 -2.20
CA GLN A 11 3.75 4.04 -2.37
C GLN A 11 4.76 4.05 -1.22
N ALA A 12 4.92 2.92 -0.53
CA ALA A 12 5.64 2.85 0.73
C ALA A 12 7.15 3.19 0.60
N LEU A 13 7.78 2.79 -0.51
CA LEU A 13 9.22 3.00 -0.70
C LEU A 13 9.59 4.40 -1.21
N THR A 14 8.73 5.02 -2.00
CA THR A 14 9.02 6.30 -2.66
C THR A 14 8.32 7.49 -2.00
N GLY A 15 7.32 7.23 -1.15
CA GLY A 15 6.45 8.28 -0.59
C GLY A 15 5.56 8.96 -1.63
N LYS A 16 5.53 8.48 -2.88
CA LYS A 16 4.72 9.11 -3.92
C LYS A 16 3.24 8.81 -3.68
N PRO A 17 2.36 9.83 -3.58
CA PRO A 17 0.93 9.61 -3.45
C PRO A 17 0.36 8.99 -4.73
N PHE A 18 -0.61 8.10 -4.56
CA PHE A 18 -1.43 7.60 -5.66
C PHE A 18 -2.32 8.70 -6.21
N SER A 19 -2.65 8.60 -7.49
CA SER A 19 -3.45 9.59 -8.23
C SER A 19 -4.57 8.93 -9.02
N GLY A 20 -5.53 9.76 -9.49
CA GLY A 20 -6.67 9.30 -10.26
C GLY A 20 -7.53 8.32 -9.46
N ILE A 21 -8.02 7.24 -10.10
CA ILE A 21 -8.88 6.25 -9.43
C ILE A 21 -8.22 5.57 -8.22
N ASN A 22 -6.88 5.54 -8.17
CA ASN A 22 -6.15 4.87 -7.10
C ASN A 22 -6.20 5.62 -5.76
N VAL A 23 -6.71 6.85 -5.71
CA VAL A 23 -7.01 7.54 -4.45
C VAL A 23 -8.10 6.80 -3.65
N LEU A 24 -8.94 6.00 -4.31
CA LEU A 24 -9.96 5.16 -3.68
C LEU A 24 -9.39 4.03 -2.83
N LEU A 25 -8.07 3.80 -2.84
CA LEU A 25 -7.42 2.97 -1.83
C LEU A 25 -7.73 3.45 -0.40
N TRP A 26 -8.07 4.72 -0.19
CA TRP A 26 -8.52 5.20 1.12
C TRP A 26 -9.82 4.54 1.58
N GLN A 27 -10.74 4.23 0.66
CA GLN A 27 -11.94 3.45 0.99
C GLN A 27 -11.56 2.02 1.41
N ALA A 28 -10.56 1.41 0.76
CA ALA A 28 -10.05 0.11 1.17
C ALA A 28 -9.41 0.16 2.58
N MET A 29 -8.78 1.27 2.95
CA MET A 29 -8.28 1.49 4.32
C MET A 29 -9.44 1.49 5.33
N GLN A 30 -10.48 2.29 5.07
CA GLN A 30 -11.65 2.39 5.95
C GLN A 30 -12.36 1.03 6.10
N GLN A 31 -12.61 0.32 5.00
CA GLN A 31 -13.28 -0.98 5.01
C GLN A 31 -12.51 -2.05 5.80
N ARG A 32 -11.19 -1.95 5.87
CA ARG A 32 -10.30 -2.92 6.52
C ARG A 32 -9.67 -2.39 7.81
N GLN A 33 -10.12 -1.22 8.28
CA GLN A 33 -9.62 -0.57 9.50
C GLN A 33 -8.09 -0.39 9.49
N LEU A 34 -7.54 -0.07 8.31
CA LEU A 34 -6.12 0.23 8.14
C LEU A 34 -5.86 1.70 8.49
N ILE A 35 -4.82 1.93 9.27
CA ILE A 35 -4.36 3.21 9.78
C ILE A 35 -3.29 3.80 8.85
N SER A 36 -2.34 2.98 8.37
CA SER A 36 -1.25 3.44 7.54
C SER A 36 -1.69 3.67 6.10
N ASN A 37 -1.27 4.79 5.52
CA ASN A 37 -1.53 5.11 4.11
C ASN A 37 -0.50 4.53 3.14
N ARG A 38 0.44 3.69 3.62
CA ARG A 38 1.56 3.15 2.84
C ARG A 38 1.22 1.79 2.22
N TRP A 39 1.51 1.65 0.94
CA TRP A 39 1.24 0.44 0.15
C TRP A 39 2.46 -0.06 -0.61
N LEU A 40 2.63 -1.37 -0.65
CA LEU A 40 3.68 -2.08 -1.38
C LEU A 40 3.08 -2.86 -2.55
N THR A 41 3.80 -2.92 -3.66
CA THR A 41 3.60 -3.94 -4.70
C THR A 41 4.09 -5.30 -4.21
N GLY A 42 3.64 -6.37 -4.88
CA GLY A 42 4.13 -7.72 -4.57
C GLY A 42 5.64 -7.90 -4.77
N ASP A 43 6.23 -7.20 -5.74
CA ASP A 43 7.68 -7.22 -5.98
C ASP A 43 8.46 -6.54 -4.86
N GLU A 44 8.01 -5.36 -4.42
CA GLU A 44 8.63 -4.65 -3.29
C GLU A 44 8.54 -5.46 -2.00
N LEU A 45 7.38 -6.07 -1.72
CA LEU A 45 7.22 -6.94 -0.55
C LEU A 45 8.22 -8.10 -0.56
N ARG A 46 8.41 -8.77 -1.71
CA ARG A 46 9.38 -9.86 -1.85
C ARG A 46 10.82 -9.37 -1.70
N ALA A 47 11.16 -8.23 -2.29
CA ALA A 47 12.49 -7.65 -2.19
C ALA A 47 12.88 -7.31 -0.75
N LEU A 48 11.89 -6.97 0.08
CA LEU A 48 12.07 -6.70 1.52
C LEU A 48 12.10 -7.96 2.39
N GLY A 49 11.94 -9.16 1.81
CA GLY A 49 11.83 -10.42 2.56
C GLY A 49 10.50 -10.58 3.32
N GLY A 50 9.53 -9.71 3.06
CA GLY A 50 8.24 -9.72 3.73
C GLY A 50 7.25 -10.70 3.08
N CYS A 51 6.18 -10.98 3.80
CA CYS A 51 5.07 -11.77 3.28
C CYS A 51 3.72 -11.25 3.78
N VAL A 52 2.67 -11.53 3.01
CA VAL A 52 1.30 -11.14 3.37
C VAL A 52 0.84 -12.02 4.54
N VAL A 53 0.16 -11.41 5.52
CA VAL A 53 -0.46 -12.15 6.62
C VAL A 53 -1.52 -13.10 6.07
N LYS A 54 -1.60 -14.32 6.61
CA LYS A 54 -2.53 -15.34 6.11
C LYS A 54 -3.97 -14.83 6.23
N GLY A 55 -4.71 -14.86 5.12
CA GLY A 55 -6.09 -14.38 5.03
C GLY A 55 -6.22 -12.97 4.46
N GLU A 56 -5.15 -12.16 4.50
CA GLU A 56 -5.15 -10.82 3.92
C GLU A 56 -5.08 -10.86 2.40
N LYS A 57 -5.79 -9.92 1.76
CA LYS A 57 -5.89 -9.86 0.29
C LYS A 57 -5.33 -8.54 -0.25
N PRO A 58 -4.45 -8.58 -1.27
CA PRO A 58 -4.01 -7.37 -1.96
C PRO A 58 -5.18 -6.66 -2.66
N THR A 59 -5.07 -5.34 -2.82
CA THR A 59 -6.01 -4.49 -3.56
C THR A 59 -5.47 -4.20 -4.96
N THR A 60 -6.36 -4.08 -5.95
CA THR A 60 -5.97 -3.78 -7.34
C THR A 60 -5.91 -2.28 -7.56
N ILE A 61 -4.85 -1.82 -8.22
CA ILE A 61 -4.70 -0.47 -8.74
C ILE A 61 -4.61 -0.50 -10.26
N VAL A 62 -4.90 0.65 -10.87
CA VAL A 62 -4.78 0.87 -12.31
C VAL A 62 -3.54 1.72 -12.57
N ARG A 63 -2.66 1.27 -13.45
CA ARG A 63 -1.52 2.06 -13.93
C ARG A 63 -1.66 2.29 -15.43
N TYR A 64 -1.58 3.55 -15.85
CA TYR A 64 -1.60 3.92 -17.26
C TYR A 64 -0.19 4.30 -17.72
N ARG A 65 0.31 3.64 -18.78
CA ARG A 65 1.52 4.01 -19.53
C ARG A 65 1.45 3.50 -20.97
N PRO A 66 1.26 4.42 -21.93
CA PRO A 66 0.39 4.30 -23.15
C PRO A 66 -0.67 3.18 -23.26
N SER A 67 -0.73 2.24 -22.34
CA SER A 67 -1.70 1.17 -22.17
C SER A 67 -2.08 1.05 -20.69
N ILE A 68 -3.23 0.44 -20.43
CA ILE A 68 -3.70 0.17 -19.07
C ILE A 68 -3.08 -1.12 -18.56
N SER A 69 -2.60 -1.11 -17.32
CA SER A 69 -2.15 -2.28 -16.59
C SER A 69 -2.81 -2.34 -15.22
N LEU A 70 -3.25 -3.53 -14.80
CA LEU A 70 -3.71 -3.78 -13.44
C LEU A 70 -2.55 -4.30 -12.60
N MET A 71 -2.37 -3.74 -11.42
CA MET A 71 -1.34 -4.18 -10.47
C MET A 71 -1.95 -4.42 -9.10
N ARG A 72 -1.34 -5.32 -8.32
CA ARG A 72 -1.76 -5.59 -6.96
C ARG A 72 -0.84 -4.88 -5.98
N VAL A 73 -1.44 -4.22 -4.99
CA VAL A 73 -0.76 -3.59 -3.87
C VAL A 73 -1.31 -4.12 -2.54
N ILE A 74 -0.49 -4.11 -1.50
CA ILE A 74 -0.83 -4.55 -0.15
C ILE A 74 -0.41 -3.50 0.85
N ASN A 75 -1.24 -3.24 1.86
CA ASN A 75 -0.91 -2.27 2.90
C ASN A 75 0.13 -2.86 3.87
N LEU A 76 0.96 -2.00 4.47
CA LEU A 76 2.00 -2.44 5.42
C LEU A 76 1.43 -3.23 6.60
N GLN A 77 0.27 -2.82 7.14
CA GLN A 77 -0.37 -3.51 8.27
C GLN A 77 -0.86 -4.92 7.94
N GLN A 78 -0.94 -5.26 6.66
CA GLN A 78 -1.33 -6.60 6.18
C GLN A 78 -0.11 -7.48 5.89
N CYS A 79 1.10 -7.02 6.22
CA CYS A 79 2.36 -7.70 5.94
C CYS A 79 3.10 -8.05 7.24
N LYS A 80 3.96 -9.07 7.17
CA LYS A 80 4.90 -9.47 8.22
C LYS A 80 6.31 -9.64 7.65
N GLY A 81 7.32 -9.55 8.50
CA GLY A 81 8.73 -9.65 8.07
C GLY A 81 9.23 -8.43 7.30
N LEU A 82 8.59 -7.26 7.51
CA LEU A 82 9.07 -5.99 6.97
C LEU A 82 10.11 -5.36 7.92
N PRO A 83 11.12 -4.66 7.38
CA PRO A 83 12.08 -3.91 8.20
C PRO A 83 11.39 -2.83 9.05
N ALA A 84 11.99 -2.54 10.21
CA ALA A 84 11.42 -1.61 11.19
C ALA A 84 11.30 -0.18 10.62
N GLU A 85 12.21 0.21 9.73
CA GLU A 85 12.25 1.55 9.11
C GLU A 85 11.01 1.91 8.27
N LEU A 86 10.22 0.92 7.85
CA LEU A 86 9.01 1.15 7.07
C LEU A 86 7.80 1.52 7.93
N TRP A 87 7.87 1.25 9.23
CA TRP A 87 6.83 1.61 10.18
C TRP A 87 7.03 3.08 10.62
N PRO A 88 5.95 3.85 10.82
CA PRO A 88 6.03 5.22 11.32
C PRO A 88 6.64 5.32 12.72
#